data_AF-A0AAE9DSJ4-F1
#
_entry.id   AF-A0AAE9DSJ4-F1
#
_cell.length_a   1.000
_cell.length_b   1.000
_cell.length_c   1.000
_cell.angle_alpha   90.00
_cell.angle_beta   90.00
_cell.angle_gamma   90.00
#
_symmetry.space_group_name_H-M   'P 1'
#
loop_
_entity.id
_entity.type
_entity.pdbx_description
1 polymer ?
#
loop_
_entity_poly.entity_id
_entity_poly.type
_entity_poly.pdbx_seq_one_letter_code
_entity_poly.pdbx_strand_id
1 'polypeptide(L)'
;MHQTMKQNLFVVAILFFGFTAGNDQTGSKSEYEAGNALFINKKYTDALTHYHKAIELDPDNYQAIFRRATTYFAIGRTKPGLSDLDTVLEQKPDFVGARQQRINVLMKMGRLEDAALDLKYLDAITPSNEDIHSKLQLIDQHQDDLNALKSFAIGENCDVVDEVTSKLLEDHPWDSFLYILRGQCHIAENRLKLAIHDFKHASKLSSDNTDLLYDMSVLEYEVGNVRDALSSIRDCLKLNPDQKKCYSSYKSLRKIVKFLDSMKNSIENEQWSSCLETGAKLLQSDNQELVVKINVYRLTCRCNREEGNVGTAVQECSEVLEFDDSDVDTLIQRAETYMADEEYDLAIADYEKAIEWDSSSETAKSGKEQAKRAKELVGKRDYYKILGVKRNANKREITKAYRKMAQKWHPDNFQNEQEKKRAEKKFIDIAAAKEVLSDEEKRRAFDNGQDPLDSEKGHHAHRGGGGFNGFHGFNPFGRGSQEFFFHF
;
A
#
# COMPACT_ATOMS: atom_id res chain seq x y z
N MET A 1 -35.52 84.68 18.96
CA MET A 1 -36.43 84.66 17.80
C MET A 1 -37.07 83.29 17.71
N HIS A 2 -38.41 83.23 17.82
CA HIS A 2 -39.38 82.18 17.43
C HIS A 2 -39.12 80.68 17.79
N GLN A 3 -39.97 79.99 18.58
CA GLN A 3 -41.30 79.40 18.23
C GLN A 3 -41.27 78.62 16.89
N THR A 4 -41.78 77.40 16.68
CA THR A 4 -42.77 76.52 17.35
C THR A 4 -42.90 75.22 16.54
N MET A 5 -43.25 74.12 17.22
CA MET A 5 -44.18 73.02 16.84
C MET A 5 -44.20 72.37 15.44
N LYS A 6 -44.12 71.03 15.42
CA LYS A 6 -45.07 70.03 14.83
C LYS A 6 -44.42 68.64 14.97
N GLN A 7 -44.77 67.77 15.94
CA GLN A 7 -45.95 66.90 15.98
C GLN A 7 -46.49 66.42 14.62
N ASN A 8 -46.20 65.14 14.32
CA ASN A 8 -46.93 64.15 13.49
C ASN A 8 -46.55 62.80 14.12
N LEU A 9 -47.32 62.18 15.02
CA LEU A 9 -48.60 61.48 14.84
C LEU A 9 -48.60 60.48 13.67
N PHE A 10 -48.20 59.23 13.96
CA PHE A 10 -48.86 58.05 13.38
C PHE A 10 -48.91 56.94 14.43
N VAL A 11 -50.02 56.91 15.15
CA VAL A 11 -50.51 55.74 15.89
C VAL A 11 -51.30 54.91 14.89
N VAL A 12 -50.79 53.77 14.43
CA VAL A 12 -51.60 52.68 13.87
C VAL A 12 -50.93 51.33 14.16
N ALA A 13 -51.64 50.51 14.92
CA ALA A 13 -51.57 49.05 14.96
C ALA A 13 -50.24 48.39 15.39
N ILE A 14 -49.94 48.45 16.69
CA ILE A 14 -49.46 47.23 17.38
C ILE A 14 -50.69 46.32 17.48
N LEU A 15 -51.02 45.70 16.35
CA LEU A 15 -51.83 44.49 16.36
C LEU A 15 -51.03 43.46 17.13
N PHE A 16 -51.65 42.95 18.18
CA PHE A 16 -51.47 41.61 18.69
C PHE A 16 -51.20 40.63 17.53
N PHE A 17 -49.93 40.49 17.15
CA PHE A 17 -49.39 39.24 16.66
C PHE A 17 -48.41 38.80 17.72
N GLY A 18 -48.96 38.28 18.81
CA GLY A 18 -48.32 37.13 19.42
C GLY A 18 -48.25 36.05 18.35
N PHE A 19 -47.21 36.09 17.52
CA PHE A 19 -46.69 34.87 16.95
C PHE A 19 -45.99 34.19 18.13
N THR A 20 -46.80 33.59 19.01
CA THR A 20 -46.37 32.33 19.60
C THR A 20 -46.01 31.50 18.38
N ALA A 21 -44.71 31.30 18.12
CA ALA A 21 -44.27 30.22 17.26
C ALA A 21 -44.86 28.97 17.93
N GLY A 22 -46.06 28.62 17.50
CA GLY A 22 -46.80 27.51 18.03
C GLY A 22 -45.97 26.30 17.67
N ASN A 23 -45.42 25.66 18.69
CA ASN A 23 -44.75 24.39 18.58
C ASN A 23 -45.65 23.45 17.74
N ASP A 24 -45.25 23.12 16.51
CA ASP A 24 -46.06 22.32 15.58
C ASP A 24 -45.86 20.84 15.90
N GLN A 25 -46.50 20.42 16.99
CA GLN A 25 -46.44 19.06 17.50
C GLN A 25 -46.97 18.04 16.48
N THR A 26 -47.93 18.43 15.65
CA THR A 26 -48.51 17.57 14.61
C THR A 26 -47.54 17.32 13.47
N GLY A 27 -46.93 18.38 12.94
CA GLY A 27 -45.89 18.29 11.92
C GLY A 27 -44.66 17.55 12.44
N SER A 28 -44.22 17.88 13.66
CA SER A 28 -43.09 17.19 14.32
C SER A 28 -43.33 15.69 14.46
N LYS A 29 -44.51 15.28 14.92
CA LYS A 29 -44.87 13.87 15.06
C LYS A 29 -44.87 13.14 13.70
N SER A 30 -45.38 13.78 12.65
CA SER A 30 -45.37 13.20 11.30
C SER A 30 -43.95 12.99 10.77
N GLU A 31 -43.08 13.99 10.91
CA GLU A 31 -41.67 13.90 10.53
C GLU A 31 -40.92 12.84 11.36
N TYR A 32 -41.20 12.75 12.66
CA TYR A 32 -40.66 11.71 13.54
C TYR A 32 -41.06 10.29 13.09
N GLU A 33 -42.32 10.06 12.74
CA GLU A 33 -42.81 8.76 12.25
C GLU A 33 -42.19 8.39 10.90
N ALA A 34 -42.04 9.36 9.99
CA ALA A 34 -41.34 9.18 8.72
C ALA A 34 -39.86 8.81 8.94
N GLY A 35 -39.18 9.50 9.87
CA GLY A 35 -37.82 9.18 10.28
C GLY A 35 -37.68 7.76 10.81
N ASN A 36 -38.61 7.30 11.67
CA ASN A 36 -38.62 5.93 12.18
C ASN A 36 -38.79 4.88 11.09
N ALA A 37 -39.68 5.13 10.12
CA ALA A 37 -39.86 4.23 8.99
C ALA A 37 -38.57 4.09 8.16
N LEU A 38 -37.84 5.18 7.95
CA LEU A 38 -36.56 5.15 7.23
C LEU A 38 -35.44 4.48 8.04
N PHE A 39 -35.42 4.71 9.36
CA PHE A 39 -34.47 4.08 10.27
C PHE A 39 -34.61 2.54 10.26
N ILE A 40 -35.83 2.02 10.32
CA ILE A 40 -36.12 0.57 10.24
C ILE A 40 -35.61 0.00 8.92
N ASN A 41 -35.73 0.76 7.82
CA ASN A 41 -35.22 0.40 6.51
C ASN A 41 -33.71 0.67 6.34
N LYS A 42 -32.98 0.97 7.43
CA LYS A 42 -31.53 1.26 7.46
C LYS A 42 -31.11 2.45 6.59
N LYS A 43 -32.05 3.32 6.22
CA LYS A 43 -31.80 4.57 5.49
C LYS A 43 -31.45 5.69 6.47
N TYR A 44 -30.30 5.57 7.13
CA TYR A 44 -29.95 6.43 8.27
C TYR A 44 -29.76 7.91 7.90
N THR A 45 -29.22 8.22 6.72
CA THR A 45 -29.05 9.61 6.25
C THR A 45 -30.37 10.32 6.03
N ASP A 46 -31.34 9.62 5.45
CA ASP A 46 -32.68 10.15 5.20
C ASP A 46 -33.44 10.29 6.51
N ALA A 47 -33.33 9.27 7.39
CA ALA A 47 -33.91 9.31 8.74
C ALA A 47 -33.41 10.53 9.54
N LEU A 48 -32.11 10.84 9.49
CA LEU A 48 -31.56 12.05 10.12
C LEU A 48 -32.24 13.32 9.61
N THR A 49 -32.49 13.43 8.31
CA THR A 49 -33.14 14.62 7.73
C THR A 49 -34.54 14.83 8.32
N HIS A 50 -35.31 13.76 8.46
CA HIS A 50 -36.64 13.81 9.07
C HIS A 50 -36.58 14.11 10.57
N TYR A 51 -35.63 13.53 11.31
CA TYR A 51 -35.45 13.86 12.73
C TYR A 51 -35.02 15.32 12.95
N HIS A 52 -34.17 15.90 12.09
CA HIS A 52 -33.84 17.33 12.16
C HIS A 52 -35.09 18.19 11.99
N LYS A 53 -35.90 17.92 10.96
CA LYS A 53 -37.17 18.65 10.74
C LYS A 53 -38.12 18.51 11.92
N ALA A 54 -38.25 17.31 12.48
CA ALA A 54 -39.09 17.09 13.65
C ALA A 54 -38.67 17.97 14.85
N ILE A 55 -37.36 18.15 15.05
CA ILE A 55 -36.78 18.99 16.12
C ILE A 55 -36.89 20.48 15.79
N GLU A 56 -36.80 20.87 14.51
CA GLU A 56 -37.04 22.25 14.08
C GLU A 56 -38.50 22.69 14.30
N LEU A 57 -39.46 21.77 14.10
CA LEU A 57 -40.88 22.01 14.33
C LEU A 57 -41.26 21.97 15.82
N ASP A 58 -40.62 21.07 16.58
CA ASP A 58 -40.79 20.91 18.03
C ASP A 58 -39.44 20.67 18.73
N PRO A 59 -38.81 21.73 19.25
CA PRO A 59 -37.54 21.62 19.99
C PRO A 59 -37.64 20.83 21.30
N ASP A 60 -38.85 20.65 21.85
CA ASP A 60 -39.09 19.91 23.10
C ASP A 60 -39.40 18.42 22.85
N ASN A 61 -39.41 17.98 21.58
CA ASN A 61 -39.63 16.59 21.21
C ASN A 61 -38.39 15.72 21.52
N TYR A 62 -38.20 15.39 22.81
CA TYR A 62 -37.09 14.56 23.29
C TYR A 62 -37.01 13.18 22.61
N GLN A 63 -38.14 12.66 22.09
CA GLN A 63 -38.17 11.39 21.37
C GLN A 63 -37.50 11.51 19.99
N ALA A 64 -37.74 12.61 19.28
CA ALA A 64 -37.05 12.91 18.03
C ALA A 64 -35.55 13.15 18.26
N ILE A 65 -35.18 13.90 19.31
CA ILE A 65 -33.77 14.11 19.69
C ILE A 65 -33.09 12.79 20.02
N PHE A 66 -33.72 11.93 20.83
CA PHE A 66 -33.19 10.61 21.17
C PHE A 66 -33.03 9.72 19.94
N ARG A 67 -34.01 9.71 19.02
CA ARG A 67 -33.89 8.94 17.77
C ARG A 67 -32.79 9.48 16.87
N ARG A 68 -32.62 10.80 16.79
CA ARG A 68 -31.51 11.42 16.08
C ARG A 68 -30.17 10.97 16.66
N ALA A 69 -30.02 10.96 18.00
CA ALA A 69 -28.85 10.42 18.68
C ALA A 69 -28.54 8.97 18.28
N THR A 70 -29.54 8.08 18.38
CA THR A 70 -29.37 6.66 18.01
C THR A 70 -29.02 6.48 16.54
N THR A 71 -29.52 7.35 15.67
CA THR A 71 -29.20 7.35 14.24
C THR A 71 -27.77 7.83 13.99
N TYR A 72 -27.31 8.83 14.73
CA TYR A 72 -25.91 9.26 14.71
C TYR A 72 -24.96 8.12 15.10
N PHE A 73 -25.28 7.36 16.15
CA PHE A 73 -24.47 6.20 16.53
C PHE A 73 -24.48 5.09 15.47
N ALA A 74 -25.61 4.85 14.81
CA ALA A 74 -25.71 3.86 13.73
C ALA A 74 -24.81 4.18 12.52
N ILE A 75 -24.48 5.46 12.30
CA ILE A 75 -23.56 5.91 11.23
C ILE A 75 -22.15 6.26 11.74
N GLY A 76 -21.84 5.94 13.01
CA GLY A 76 -20.52 6.17 13.61
C GLY A 76 -20.22 7.64 13.99
N ARG A 77 -21.22 8.51 14.06
CA ARG A 77 -21.04 9.92 14.47
C ARG A 77 -21.29 10.10 15.96
N THR A 78 -20.27 9.84 16.77
CA THR A 78 -20.44 9.77 18.23
C THR A 78 -20.60 11.13 18.91
N LYS A 79 -19.82 12.15 18.52
CA LYS A 79 -19.87 13.51 19.10
C LYS A 79 -21.28 14.14 19.05
N PRO A 80 -21.96 14.26 17.88
CA PRO A 80 -23.31 14.84 17.84
C PRO A 80 -24.35 13.95 18.53
N GLY A 81 -24.19 12.62 18.49
CA GLY A 81 -25.09 11.70 19.19
C GLY A 81 -25.04 11.86 20.72
N LEU A 82 -23.85 12.05 21.31
CA LEU A 82 -23.72 12.32 22.74
C LEU A 82 -24.36 13.66 23.13
N SER A 83 -24.15 14.71 22.34
CA SER A 83 -24.78 16.02 22.57
C SER A 83 -26.31 15.94 22.55
N ASP A 84 -26.89 15.13 21.65
CA ASP A 84 -28.34 14.90 21.62
C ASP A 84 -28.81 14.13 22.88
N LEU A 85 -28.05 13.13 23.35
CA LEU A 85 -28.38 12.43 24.61
C LEU A 85 -28.30 13.34 25.83
N ASP A 86 -27.33 14.24 25.88
CA ASP A 86 -27.21 15.24 26.94
C ASP A 86 -28.46 16.12 26.98
N THR A 87 -28.88 16.62 25.82
CA THR A 87 -30.10 17.43 25.67
C THR A 87 -31.35 16.66 26.13
N VAL A 88 -31.46 15.38 25.77
CA VAL A 88 -32.56 14.52 26.20
C VAL A 88 -32.59 14.33 27.70
N LEU A 89 -31.42 14.15 28.34
CA LEU A 89 -31.32 13.96 29.79
C LEU A 89 -31.49 15.26 30.59
N GLU A 90 -31.21 16.42 29.99
CA GLU A 90 -31.59 17.73 30.54
C GLU A 90 -33.11 17.92 30.54
N GLN A 91 -33.79 17.53 29.45
CA GLN A 91 -35.25 17.62 29.33
C GLN A 91 -35.98 16.54 30.16
N LYS A 92 -35.44 15.32 30.20
CA LYS A 92 -36.02 14.13 30.86
C LYS A 92 -34.95 13.34 31.63
N PRO A 93 -34.60 13.78 32.85
CA PRO A 93 -33.57 13.12 33.66
C PRO A 93 -33.88 11.67 34.07
N ASP A 94 -35.16 11.31 34.11
CA ASP A 94 -35.70 9.99 34.45
C ASP A 94 -35.72 9.02 33.26
N PHE A 95 -35.33 9.47 32.06
CA PHE A 95 -35.33 8.62 30.89
C PHE A 95 -34.15 7.62 30.88
N VAL A 96 -34.34 6.50 31.57
CA VAL A 96 -33.36 5.41 31.72
C VAL A 96 -32.80 4.93 30.38
N GLY A 97 -33.63 4.86 29.34
CA GLY A 97 -33.20 4.42 28.00
C GLY A 97 -32.12 5.32 27.40
N ALA A 98 -32.24 6.64 27.52
CA ALA A 98 -31.20 7.57 27.04
C ALA A 98 -29.90 7.42 27.84
N ARG A 99 -30.00 7.27 29.16
CA ARG A 99 -28.83 7.09 30.02
C ARG A 99 -28.10 5.78 29.74
N GLN A 100 -28.82 4.68 29.56
CA GLN A 100 -28.24 3.39 29.16
C GLN A 100 -27.53 3.47 27.80
N GLN A 101 -28.11 4.17 26.82
CA GLN A 101 -27.43 4.41 25.54
C GLN A 101 -26.17 5.25 25.72
N ARG A 102 -26.21 6.29 26.57
CA ARG A 102 -25.04 7.13 26.88
C ARG A 102 -23.94 6.31 27.53
N ILE A 103 -24.24 5.50 28.54
CA ILE A 103 -23.30 4.57 29.19
C ILE A 103 -22.63 3.66 28.14
N ASN A 104 -23.41 3.00 27.29
CA ASN A 104 -22.87 2.08 26.28
C ASN A 104 -21.89 2.77 25.32
N VAL A 105 -22.20 4.00 24.93
CA VAL A 105 -21.34 4.80 24.04
C VAL A 105 -20.10 5.29 24.76
N LEU A 106 -20.24 5.81 25.99
CA LEU A 106 -19.13 6.29 26.82
C LEU A 106 -18.16 5.15 27.14
N MET A 107 -18.67 3.96 27.47
CA MET A 107 -17.88 2.75 27.63
C MET A 107 -17.09 2.45 26.36
N LYS A 108 -17.72 2.38 25.18
CA LYS A 108 -16.99 2.13 23.94
C LYS A 108 -15.89 3.15 23.64
N MET A 109 -16.08 4.41 24.04
CA MET A 109 -15.12 5.50 23.86
C MET A 109 -14.00 5.53 24.92
N GLY A 110 -14.04 4.67 25.95
CA GLY A 110 -13.11 4.72 27.07
C GLY A 110 -13.35 5.92 28.02
N ARG A 111 -14.50 6.61 27.93
CA ARG A 111 -14.88 7.69 28.86
C ARG A 111 -15.46 7.12 30.16
N LEU A 112 -14.61 6.41 30.89
CA LEU A 112 -15.00 5.59 32.03
C LEU A 112 -15.56 6.39 33.20
N GLU A 113 -15.00 7.57 33.48
CA GLU A 113 -15.47 8.45 34.55
C GLU A 113 -16.92 8.91 34.32
N ASP A 114 -17.23 9.35 33.09
CA ASP A 114 -18.57 9.78 32.72
C ASP A 114 -19.56 8.60 32.74
N ALA A 115 -19.14 7.42 32.26
CA ALA A 115 -19.96 6.21 32.30
C ALA A 115 -20.28 5.79 33.75
N ALA A 116 -19.30 5.89 34.65
CA ALA A 116 -19.47 5.60 36.07
C ALA A 116 -20.46 6.55 36.74
N LEU A 117 -20.46 7.84 36.39
CA LEU A 117 -21.45 8.80 36.91
C LEU A 117 -22.87 8.42 36.51
N ASP A 118 -23.07 8.00 35.26
CA ASP A 118 -24.38 7.54 34.79
C ASP A 118 -24.82 6.23 35.43
N LEU A 119 -23.91 5.29 35.64
CA LEU A 119 -24.19 4.04 36.34
C LEU A 119 -24.55 4.28 37.80
N LYS A 120 -23.84 5.17 38.50
CA LYS A 120 -24.16 5.57 39.88
C LYS A 120 -25.53 6.24 39.98
N TYR A 121 -25.92 7.02 38.99
CA TYR A 121 -27.28 7.57 38.93
C TYR A 121 -28.33 6.46 38.76
N LEU A 122 -28.10 5.47 37.90
CA LEU A 122 -29.00 4.34 37.73
C LEU A 122 -29.07 3.48 38.99
N ASP A 123 -27.94 3.23 39.67
CA ASP A 123 -27.90 2.49 40.93
C ASP A 123 -28.73 3.17 42.02
N ALA A 124 -28.66 4.51 42.11
CA ALA A 124 -29.47 5.27 43.06
C ALA A 124 -30.98 5.13 42.83
N ILE A 125 -31.43 4.92 41.58
CA ILE A 125 -32.84 4.76 41.22
C ILE A 125 -33.28 3.30 41.32
N THR A 126 -32.39 2.36 40.99
CA THR A 126 -32.63 0.92 41.06
C THR A 126 -31.55 0.24 41.91
N PRO A 127 -31.60 0.39 43.25
CA PRO A 127 -30.58 -0.18 44.12
C PRO A 127 -30.54 -1.71 44.03
N SER A 128 -29.36 -2.30 44.24
CA SER A 128 -29.14 -3.77 44.22
C SER A 128 -29.26 -4.42 42.84
N ASN A 129 -28.99 -3.67 41.76
CA ASN A 129 -28.88 -4.24 40.43
C ASN A 129 -27.47 -4.81 40.21
N GLU A 130 -27.34 -6.14 40.20
CA GLU A 130 -26.06 -6.85 40.04
C GLU A 130 -25.31 -6.47 38.74
N ASP A 131 -26.02 -6.17 37.65
CA ASP A 131 -25.42 -5.75 36.38
C ASP A 131 -24.74 -4.37 36.50
N ILE A 132 -25.36 -3.45 37.24
CA ILE A 132 -24.79 -2.10 37.47
C ILE A 132 -23.53 -2.20 38.33
N HIS A 133 -23.58 -2.99 39.41
CA HIS A 133 -22.41 -3.20 40.27
C HIS A 133 -21.25 -3.87 39.53
N SER A 134 -21.54 -4.88 38.71
CA SER A 134 -20.53 -5.58 37.91
C SER A 134 -19.86 -4.63 36.91
N LYS A 135 -20.63 -3.74 36.27
CA LYS A 135 -20.10 -2.72 35.36
C LYS A 135 -19.27 -1.64 36.07
N LEU A 136 -19.67 -1.22 37.26
CA LEU A 136 -18.88 -0.29 38.08
C LEU A 136 -17.54 -0.90 38.48
N GLN A 137 -17.53 -2.17 38.92
CA GLN A 137 -16.30 -2.89 39.23
C GLN A 137 -15.39 -3.03 37.99
N LEU A 138 -15.97 -3.34 36.83
CA LEU A 138 -15.22 -3.40 35.57
C LEU A 138 -14.60 -2.04 35.21
N ILE A 139 -15.35 -0.95 35.37
CA ILE A 139 -14.85 0.41 35.17
C ILE A 139 -13.68 0.70 36.10
N ASP A 140 -13.79 0.40 37.39
CA ASP A 140 -12.70 0.64 38.35
C ASP A 140 -11.43 -0.14 37.93
N GLN A 141 -11.57 -1.41 37.54
CA GLN A 141 -10.46 -2.21 37.02
C GLN A 141 -9.82 -1.59 35.76
N HIS A 142 -10.63 -1.16 34.80
CA HIS A 142 -10.12 -0.58 33.56
C HIS A 142 -9.51 0.81 33.77
N GLN A 143 -9.99 1.56 34.76
CA GLN A 143 -9.36 2.82 35.17
C GLN A 143 -7.97 2.57 35.77
N ASP A 144 -7.82 1.54 36.61
CA ASP A 144 -6.52 1.13 37.15
C ASP A 144 -5.56 0.71 36.04
N ASP A 145 -6.03 -0.12 35.09
CA ASP A 145 -5.24 -0.53 33.91
C ASP A 145 -4.80 0.69 33.07
N LEU A 146 -5.72 1.64 32.79
CA LEU A 146 -5.40 2.88 32.06
C LEU A 146 -4.42 3.78 32.82
N ASN A 147 -4.51 3.85 34.15
CA ASN A 147 -3.61 4.64 34.97
C ASN A 147 -2.21 4.01 35.02
N ALA A 148 -2.13 2.67 35.07
CA ALA A 148 -0.87 1.95 34.93
C ALA A 148 -0.23 2.23 33.56
N LEU A 149 -1.01 2.16 32.48
CA LEU A 149 -0.55 2.48 31.13
C LEU A 149 0.00 3.91 31.01
N LYS A 150 -0.68 4.91 31.60
CA LYS A 150 -0.19 6.31 31.60
C LYS A 150 1.10 6.50 32.39
N SER A 151 1.39 5.61 33.35
CA SER A 151 2.62 5.66 34.15
C SER A 151 3.82 5.06 33.44
N PHE A 152 3.60 4.18 32.45
CA PHE A 152 4.68 3.63 31.64
C PHE A 152 5.27 4.72 30.75
N ALA A 153 6.60 4.83 30.78
CA ALA A 153 7.31 5.67 29.83
C ALA A 153 7.17 5.06 28.42
N ILE A 154 6.92 5.90 27.42
CA ILE A 154 6.80 5.45 26.02
C ILE A 154 8.10 4.71 25.64
N GLY A 155 7.95 3.44 25.25
CA GLY A 155 9.07 2.56 24.87
C GLY A 155 9.52 1.59 25.98
N GLU A 156 9.13 1.80 27.24
CA GLU A 156 9.38 0.84 28.32
C GLU A 156 8.19 -0.12 28.45
N ASN A 157 8.45 -1.43 28.52
CA ASN A 157 7.44 -2.48 28.66
C ASN A 157 6.40 -2.54 27.52
N CYS A 158 6.83 -2.37 26.26
CA CYS A 158 5.95 -2.42 25.09
C CYS A 158 5.12 -3.72 25.00
N ASP A 159 5.68 -4.87 25.42
CA ASP A 159 4.94 -6.14 25.50
C ASP A 159 3.69 -6.04 26.41
N VAL A 160 3.85 -5.42 27.58
CA VAL A 160 2.75 -5.23 28.54
C VAL A 160 1.72 -4.24 28.00
N VAL A 161 2.19 -3.17 27.34
CA VAL A 161 1.30 -2.20 26.72
C VAL A 161 0.47 -2.86 25.62
N ASP A 162 1.08 -3.66 24.75
CA ASP A 162 0.39 -4.37 23.67
C ASP A 162 -0.69 -5.32 24.22
N GLU A 163 -0.36 -6.09 25.27
CA GLU A 163 -1.31 -7.01 25.94
C GLU A 163 -2.49 -6.26 26.59
N VAL A 164 -2.20 -5.27 27.43
CA VAL A 164 -3.23 -4.54 28.19
C VAL A 164 -4.10 -3.70 27.26
N THR A 165 -3.52 -3.01 26.28
CA THR A 165 -4.30 -2.23 25.29
C THR A 165 -5.17 -3.14 24.43
N SER A 166 -4.67 -4.30 24.00
CA SER A 166 -5.46 -5.26 23.22
C SER A 166 -6.66 -5.78 24.00
N LYS A 167 -6.49 -6.07 25.31
CA LYS A 167 -7.60 -6.43 26.19
C LYS A 167 -8.61 -5.29 26.37
N LEU A 168 -8.14 -4.07 26.67
CA LEU A 168 -9.02 -2.91 26.87
C LEU A 168 -9.79 -2.55 25.58
N LEU A 169 -9.23 -2.79 24.41
CA LEU A 169 -9.88 -2.54 23.12
C LEU A 169 -11.05 -3.50 22.82
N GLU A 170 -11.16 -4.64 23.51
CA GLU A 170 -12.32 -5.52 23.41
C GLU A 170 -13.59 -4.82 23.94
N ASP A 171 -13.45 -4.07 25.04
CA ASP A 171 -14.54 -3.34 25.69
C ASP A 171 -14.63 -1.87 25.25
N HIS A 172 -13.50 -1.28 24.84
CA HIS A 172 -13.36 0.14 24.49
C HIS A 172 -12.88 0.35 23.04
N PRO A 173 -13.55 -0.21 22.02
CA PRO A 173 -13.06 -0.23 20.65
C PRO A 173 -12.98 1.14 19.98
N TRP A 174 -13.61 2.18 20.56
CA TRP A 174 -13.63 3.56 20.06
C TRP A 174 -12.74 4.50 20.86
N ASP A 175 -11.93 3.97 21.78
CA ASP A 175 -10.93 4.77 22.48
C ASP A 175 -9.70 4.98 21.57
N SER A 176 -9.59 6.19 21.02
CA SER A 176 -8.46 6.57 20.17
C SER A 176 -7.12 6.54 20.92
N PHE A 177 -7.12 6.78 22.23
CA PHE A 177 -5.89 6.86 23.02
C PHE A 177 -5.19 5.49 23.09
N LEU A 178 -5.95 4.40 23.22
CA LEU A 178 -5.41 3.03 23.24
C LEU A 178 -4.65 2.69 21.95
N TYR A 179 -5.23 3.01 20.78
CA TYR A 179 -4.55 2.82 19.50
C TYR A 179 -3.30 3.70 19.36
N ILE A 180 -3.35 4.95 19.83
CA ILE A 180 -2.17 5.83 19.81
C ILE A 180 -1.05 5.26 20.68
N LEU A 181 -1.37 4.80 21.88
CA LEU A 181 -0.39 4.26 22.82
C LEU A 181 0.24 2.95 22.29
N ARG A 182 -0.58 2.04 21.76
CA ARG A 182 -0.08 0.80 21.13
C ARG A 182 0.75 1.09 19.88
N GLY A 183 0.31 2.03 19.05
CA GLY A 183 1.05 2.52 17.90
C GLY A 183 2.42 3.10 18.28
N GLN A 184 2.51 3.86 19.38
CA GLN A 184 3.78 4.36 19.90
C GLN A 184 4.74 3.25 20.34
N CYS A 185 4.22 2.17 20.94
CA CYS A 185 5.02 0.99 21.27
C CYS A 185 5.53 0.28 20.01
N HIS A 186 4.67 0.14 18.99
CA HIS A 186 5.09 -0.38 17.70
C HIS A 186 6.21 0.47 17.05
N ILE A 187 6.20 1.79 17.21
CA ILE A 187 7.31 2.66 16.77
C ILE A 187 8.59 2.32 17.54
N ALA A 188 8.53 2.19 18.87
CA ALA A 188 9.69 1.89 19.70
C ALA A 188 10.35 0.55 19.36
N GLU A 189 9.57 -0.41 18.86
CA GLU A 189 10.02 -1.73 18.42
C GLU A 189 10.33 -1.80 16.91
N ASN A 190 10.33 -0.65 16.22
CA ASN A 190 10.56 -0.54 14.77
C ASN A 190 9.53 -1.32 13.91
N ARG A 191 8.33 -1.58 14.44
CA ARG A 191 7.17 -2.18 13.75
C ARG A 191 6.32 -1.10 13.06
N LEU A 192 6.93 -0.27 12.22
CA LEU A 192 6.33 0.96 11.67
C LEU A 192 5.01 0.72 10.90
N LYS A 193 4.90 -0.37 10.14
CA LYS A 193 3.67 -0.73 9.39
C LYS A 193 2.47 -0.96 10.34
N LEU A 194 2.70 -1.53 11.53
CA LEU A 194 1.65 -1.73 12.55
C LEU A 194 1.29 -0.40 13.24
N ALA A 195 2.28 0.45 13.51
CA ALA A 195 2.04 1.78 14.07
C ALA A 195 1.13 2.63 13.15
N ILE A 196 1.42 2.65 11.84
CA ILE A 196 0.59 3.34 10.84
C ILE A 196 -0.84 2.80 10.84
N HIS A 197 -1.02 1.47 10.95
CA HIS A 197 -2.34 0.86 11.02
C HIS A 197 -3.15 1.38 12.23
N ASP A 198 -2.56 1.39 13.41
CA ASP A 198 -3.21 1.90 14.63
C ASP A 198 -3.49 3.40 14.55
N PHE A 199 -2.54 4.21 14.07
CA PHE A 199 -2.74 5.65 13.89
C PHE A 199 -3.84 5.98 12.89
N LYS A 200 -3.99 5.17 11.84
CA LYS A 200 -5.08 5.28 10.86
C LYS A 200 -6.44 4.94 11.46
N HIS A 201 -6.52 4.04 12.44
CA HIS A 201 -7.75 3.81 13.20
C HIS A 201 -8.01 4.95 14.18
N ALA A 202 -7.01 5.37 14.94
CA ALA A 202 -7.11 6.46 15.90
C ALA A 202 -7.55 7.79 15.25
N SER A 203 -7.04 8.12 14.06
CA SER A 203 -7.39 9.36 13.33
C SER A 203 -8.85 9.37 12.84
N LYS A 204 -9.44 8.21 12.56
CA LYS A 204 -10.88 8.10 12.24
C LYS A 204 -11.76 8.34 13.46
N LEU A 205 -11.28 7.94 14.64
CA LEU A 205 -11.97 8.13 15.92
C LEU A 205 -11.81 9.57 16.44
N SER A 206 -10.63 10.16 16.25
CA SER A 206 -10.25 11.51 16.68
C SER A 206 -9.98 12.43 15.48
N SER A 207 -11.06 12.91 14.87
CA SER A 207 -10.99 13.73 13.64
C SER A 207 -10.40 15.13 13.83
N ASP A 208 -10.07 15.52 15.07
CA ASP A 208 -9.55 16.83 15.46
C ASP A 208 -8.08 16.77 15.96
N ASN A 209 -7.43 15.61 15.86
CA ASN A 209 -6.05 15.46 16.30
C ASN A 209 -5.05 15.73 15.17
N THR A 210 -4.62 16.99 15.07
CA THR A 210 -3.64 17.42 14.07
C THR A 210 -2.25 16.85 14.27
N ASP A 211 -1.84 16.60 15.51
CA ASP A 211 -0.50 16.08 15.80
C ASP A 211 -0.39 14.60 15.39
N LEU A 212 -1.45 13.81 15.64
CA LEU A 212 -1.53 12.42 15.16
C LEU A 212 -1.44 12.33 13.63
N LEU A 213 -2.09 13.23 12.90
CA LEU A 213 -2.02 13.25 11.43
C LEU A 213 -0.62 13.61 10.93
N TYR A 214 0.07 14.50 11.64
CA TYR A 214 1.46 14.83 11.36
C TYR A 214 2.38 13.63 11.63
N ASP A 215 2.28 13.00 12.80
CA ASP A 215 3.08 11.84 13.19
C ASP A 215 2.85 10.66 12.24
N MET A 216 1.58 10.41 11.87
CA MET A 216 1.23 9.40 10.85
C MET A 216 1.89 9.70 9.50
N SER A 217 1.89 10.96 9.05
CA SER A 217 2.60 11.33 7.82
C SER A 217 4.11 11.10 7.92
N VAL A 218 4.72 11.34 9.07
CA VAL A 218 6.15 11.13 9.26
C VAL A 218 6.46 9.64 9.12
N LEU A 219 5.69 8.77 9.79
CA LEU A 219 5.85 7.32 9.66
C LEU A 219 5.60 6.81 8.25
N GLU A 220 4.55 7.31 7.58
CA GLU A 220 4.25 6.97 6.19
C GLU A 220 5.41 7.37 5.26
N TYR A 221 6.04 8.50 5.51
CA TYR A 221 7.23 8.91 4.77
C TYR A 221 8.42 7.99 5.05
N GLU A 222 8.68 7.66 6.32
CA GLU A 222 9.78 6.78 6.74
C GLU A 222 9.70 5.38 6.12
N VAL A 223 8.50 4.81 5.96
CA VAL A 223 8.32 3.52 5.27
C VAL A 223 8.32 3.62 3.75
N GLY A 224 8.52 4.82 3.20
CA GLY A 224 8.57 5.05 1.75
C GLY A 224 7.23 5.39 1.08
N ASN A 225 6.13 5.50 1.83
CA ASN A 225 4.78 5.78 1.31
C ASN A 225 4.52 7.29 1.20
N VAL A 226 5.30 7.97 0.35
CA VAL A 226 5.29 9.43 0.19
C VAL A 226 3.91 9.99 -0.23
N ARG A 227 3.12 9.21 -0.98
CA ARG A 227 1.76 9.62 -1.40
C ARG A 227 0.78 9.65 -0.23
N ASP A 228 0.82 8.64 0.64
CA ASP A 228 -0.02 8.57 1.82
C ASP A 228 0.38 9.67 2.80
N ALA A 229 1.69 9.87 3.02
CA ALA A 229 2.22 10.97 3.80
C ALA A 229 1.67 12.34 3.33
N LEU A 230 1.68 12.60 2.02
CA LEU A 230 1.10 13.83 1.47
C LEU A 230 -0.41 13.94 1.72
N SER A 231 -1.14 12.82 1.69
CA SER A 231 -2.57 12.79 2.01
C SER A 231 -2.81 13.15 3.49
N SER A 232 -2.09 12.51 4.40
CA SER A 232 -2.16 12.75 5.85
C SER A 232 -1.83 14.20 6.20
N ILE A 233 -0.83 14.80 5.55
CA ILE A 233 -0.51 16.23 5.72
C ILE A 233 -1.58 17.16 5.16
N ARG A 234 -2.23 16.80 4.06
CA ARG A 234 -3.38 17.58 3.57
C ARG A 234 -4.52 17.55 4.57
N ASP A 235 -4.77 16.41 5.20
CA ASP A 235 -5.80 16.29 6.24
C ASP A 235 -5.41 17.09 7.49
N CYS A 236 -4.13 17.07 7.89
CA CYS A 236 -3.61 17.95 8.94
C CYS A 236 -3.93 19.43 8.67
N LEU A 237 -3.62 19.92 7.46
CA LEU A 237 -3.85 21.32 7.06
C LEU A 237 -5.34 21.66 6.86
N LYS A 238 -6.21 20.68 6.58
CA LYS A 238 -7.67 20.91 6.55
C LYS A 238 -8.20 21.21 7.94
N LEU A 239 -7.66 20.58 8.98
CA LEU A 239 -8.04 20.82 10.37
C LEU A 239 -7.45 22.13 10.90
N ASN A 240 -6.18 22.38 10.62
CA ASN A 240 -5.49 23.59 11.03
C ASN A 240 -4.58 24.16 9.91
N PRO A 241 -5.09 25.13 9.13
CA PRO A 241 -4.32 25.75 8.05
C PRO A 241 -3.03 26.47 8.49
N ASP A 242 -2.97 26.93 9.75
CA ASP A 242 -1.87 27.73 10.28
C ASP A 242 -0.75 26.89 10.93
N GLN A 243 -0.87 25.56 10.92
CA GLN A 243 0.12 24.67 11.52
C GLN A 243 1.42 24.63 10.71
N LYS A 244 2.45 25.33 11.22
CA LYS A 244 3.74 25.50 10.56
C LYS A 244 4.43 24.18 10.17
N LYS A 245 4.40 23.16 11.05
CA LYS A 245 5.04 21.86 10.81
C LYS A 245 4.39 21.14 9.60
N CYS A 246 3.07 21.02 9.59
CA CYS A 246 2.34 20.42 8.47
C CYS A 246 2.53 21.19 7.16
N TYR A 247 2.54 22.52 7.20
CA TYR A 247 2.76 23.33 5.99
C TYR A 247 4.18 23.18 5.42
N SER A 248 5.19 23.04 6.28
CA SER A 248 6.57 22.77 5.87
C SER A 248 6.69 21.42 5.16
N SER A 249 6.20 20.35 5.80
CA SER A 249 6.19 19.00 5.22
C SER A 249 5.39 18.93 3.92
N TYR A 250 4.25 19.64 3.86
CA TYR A 250 3.40 19.72 2.65
C TYR A 250 4.17 20.21 1.43
N LYS A 251 4.96 21.29 1.58
CA LYS A 251 5.75 21.85 0.47
C LYS A 251 6.74 20.84 -0.09
N SER A 252 7.47 20.15 0.80
CA SER A 252 8.45 19.15 0.40
C SER A 252 7.78 17.95 -0.27
N LEU A 253 6.80 17.34 0.40
CA LEU A 253 6.08 16.15 -0.10
C LEU A 253 5.36 16.42 -1.42
N ARG A 254 4.70 17.59 -1.56
CA ARG A 254 4.02 17.97 -2.81
C ARG A 254 5.00 18.04 -3.98
N LYS A 255 6.21 18.57 -3.76
CA LYS A 255 7.23 18.63 -4.80
C LYS A 255 7.65 17.21 -5.19
N ILE A 256 7.99 16.36 -4.23
CA ILE A 256 8.41 14.97 -4.46
C ILE A 256 7.33 14.21 -5.24
N VAL A 257 6.08 14.21 -4.76
CA VAL A 257 4.97 13.51 -5.42
C VAL A 257 4.75 14.01 -6.85
N LYS A 258 4.88 15.32 -7.11
CA LYS A 258 4.75 15.86 -8.46
C LYS A 258 5.80 15.28 -9.43
N PHE A 259 7.05 15.10 -8.99
CA PHE A 259 8.09 14.47 -9.80
C PHE A 259 7.79 12.99 -10.02
N LEU A 260 7.41 12.25 -8.97
CA LEU A 260 7.05 10.83 -9.07
C LEU A 260 5.84 10.60 -9.99
N ASP A 261 4.82 11.47 -9.93
CA ASP A 261 3.67 11.42 -10.84
C ASP A 261 4.08 11.68 -12.29
N SER A 262 4.99 12.64 -12.52
CA SER A 262 5.56 12.88 -13.85
C SER A 262 6.33 11.67 -14.38
N MET A 263 7.11 10.99 -13.54
CA MET A 263 7.84 9.77 -13.93
C MET A 263 6.87 8.63 -14.27
N LYS A 264 5.81 8.43 -13.47
CA LYS A 264 4.78 7.43 -13.76
C LYS A 264 4.06 7.71 -15.07
N ASN A 265 3.71 8.97 -15.33
CA ASN A 265 3.15 9.37 -16.63
C ASN A 265 4.12 9.07 -17.78
N SER A 266 5.44 9.30 -17.61
CA SER A 266 6.42 8.92 -18.64
C SER A 266 6.49 7.41 -18.86
N ILE A 267 6.40 6.60 -17.80
CA ILE A 267 6.32 5.12 -17.90
C ILE A 267 5.07 4.69 -18.67
N GLU A 268 3.91 5.27 -18.37
CA GLU A 268 2.64 4.96 -19.05
C GLU A 268 2.66 5.31 -20.55
N ASN A 269 3.45 6.31 -20.93
CA ASN A 269 3.64 6.72 -22.33
C ASN A 269 4.89 6.12 -22.98
N GLU A 270 5.54 5.13 -22.35
CA GLU A 270 6.77 4.46 -22.84
C GLU A 270 7.96 5.42 -23.09
N GLN A 271 7.99 6.55 -22.38
CA GLN A 271 9.04 7.56 -22.46
C GLN A 271 10.13 7.29 -21.41
N TRP A 272 10.89 6.21 -21.58
CA TRP A 272 11.85 5.71 -20.59
C TRP A 272 12.98 6.72 -20.28
N SER A 273 13.59 7.32 -21.30
CA SER A 273 14.56 8.41 -21.14
C SER A 273 14.04 9.59 -20.31
N SER A 274 12.79 10.03 -20.55
CA SER A 274 12.15 11.11 -19.79
C SER A 274 11.92 10.72 -18.31
N CYS A 275 11.56 9.46 -18.06
CA CYS A 275 11.46 8.89 -16.71
C CYS A 275 12.81 9.00 -15.97
N LEU A 276 13.91 8.56 -16.61
CA LEU A 276 15.26 8.61 -16.04
C LEU A 276 15.74 10.05 -15.80
N GLU A 277 15.54 10.96 -16.75
CA GLU A 277 15.89 12.37 -16.60
C GLU A 277 15.14 13.05 -15.45
N THR A 278 13.85 12.76 -15.31
CA THR A 278 13.00 13.32 -14.25
C THR A 278 13.43 12.79 -12.88
N GLY A 279 13.74 11.49 -12.78
CA GLY A 279 14.30 10.88 -11.58
C GLY A 279 15.65 11.49 -11.18
N ALA A 280 16.56 11.64 -12.15
CA ALA A 280 17.86 12.28 -11.91
C ALA A 280 17.72 13.73 -11.42
N LYS A 281 16.78 14.52 -11.99
CA LYS A 281 16.48 15.87 -11.51
C LYS A 281 15.97 15.90 -10.07
N LEU A 282 15.17 14.92 -9.67
CA LEU A 282 14.68 14.82 -8.29
C LEU A 282 15.84 14.50 -7.32
N LEU A 283 16.73 13.58 -7.69
CA LEU A 283 17.90 13.19 -6.89
C LEU A 283 19.00 14.27 -6.81
N GLN A 284 19.08 15.17 -7.79
CA GLN A 284 20.02 16.31 -7.78
C GLN A 284 19.55 17.47 -6.89
N SER A 285 18.27 17.54 -6.54
CA SER A 285 17.77 18.56 -5.60
C SER A 285 18.19 18.24 -4.17
N ASP A 286 18.06 19.19 -3.22
CA ASP A 286 18.40 19.08 -1.77
C ASP A 286 17.76 17.88 -1.01
N ASN A 287 17.16 16.91 -1.70
CA ASN A 287 16.45 15.75 -1.19
C ASN A 287 17.22 14.44 -1.47
N GLN A 288 18.46 14.32 -0.98
CA GLN A 288 19.23 13.05 -1.02
C GLN A 288 18.81 12.05 0.06
N GLU A 289 17.63 12.22 0.64
CA GLU A 289 17.10 11.32 1.66
C GLU A 289 16.84 9.93 1.06
N LEU A 290 17.19 8.89 1.82
CA LEU A 290 17.07 7.49 1.41
C LEU A 290 15.65 7.19 0.88
N VAL A 291 14.62 7.66 1.57
CA VAL A 291 13.21 7.52 1.18
C VAL A 291 12.92 8.00 -0.24
N VAL A 292 13.46 9.17 -0.61
CA VAL A 292 13.29 9.74 -1.96
C VAL A 292 14.02 8.89 -2.99
N LYS A 293 15.24 8.47 -2.67
CA LYS A 293 16.06 7.59 -3.51
C LYS A 293 15.34 6.27 -3.80
N ILE A 294 14.80 5.60 -2.79
CA ILE A 294 14.05 4.35 -2.94
C ILE A 294 12.80 4.55 -3.83
N ASN A 295 12.06 5.64 -3.66
CA ASN A 295 10.90 5.92 -4.50
C ASN A 295 11.26 6.19 -5.97
N VAL A 296 12.41 6.81 -6.23
CA VAL A 296 12.92 6.99 -7.60
C VAL A 296 13.31 5.63 -8.19
N TYR A 297 14.07 4.83 -7.44
CA TYR A 297 14.58 3.53 -7.90
C TYR A 297 13.48 2.50 -8.20
N ARG A 298 12.39 2.52 -7.43
CA ARG A 298 11.16 1.76 -7.74
C ARG A 298 10.62 2.00 -9.15
N LEU A 299 10.84 3.19 -9.70
CA LEU A 299 10.36 3.58 -11.04
C LEU A 299 11.47 3.45 -12.08
N THR A 300 12.69 3.87 -11.76
CA THR A 300 13.80 3.86 -12.70
C THR A 300 14.35 2.47 -12.98
N CYS A 301 14.12 1.47 -12.12
CA CYS A 301 14.51 0.09 -12.40
C CYS A 301 13.89 -0.42 -13.72
N ARG A 302 12.56 -0.27 -13.89
CA ARG A 302 11.90 -0.59 -15.17
C ARG A 302 12.40 0.29 -16.31
N CYS A 303 12.54 1.60 -16.11
CA CYS A 303 13.00 2.51 -17.16
C CYS A 303 14.43 2.16 -17.65
N ASN A 304 15.33 1.79 -16.74
CA ASN A 304 16.69 1.34 -17.05
C ASN A 304 16.69 0.01 -17.81
N ARG A 305 15.82 -0.95 -17.43
CA ARG A 305 15.66 -2.22 -18.14
C ARG A 305 15.25 -2.00 -19.60
N GLU A 306 14.25 -1.16 -19.85
CA GLU A 306 13.74 -0.88 -21.21
C GLU A 306 14.74 -0.08 -22.06
N GLU A 307 15.56 0.78 -21.46
CA GLU A 307 16.68 1.48 -22.13
C GLU A 307 17.91 0.57 -22.36
N GLY A 308 17.89 -0.67 -21.87
CA GLY A 308 19.01 -1.63 -22.01
C GLY A 308 20.11 -1.47 -20.97
N ASN A 309 19.94 -0.60 -19.97
CA ASN A 309 20.85 -0.41 -18.83
C ASN A 309 20.63 -1.48 -17.75
N VAL A 310 20.73 -2.76 -18.13
CA VAL A 310 20.34 -3.92 -17.30
C VAL A 310 21.07 -3.95 -15.95
N GLY A 311 22.39 -3.70 -15.94
CA GLY A 311 23.18 -3.69 -14.69
C GLY A 311 22.70 -2.63 -13.69
N THR A 312 22.41 -1.42 -14.16
CA THR A 312 21.86 -0.34 -13.32
C THR A 312 20.47 -0.69 -12.81
N ALA A 313 19.61 -1.27 -13.65
CA ALA A 313 18.27 -1.73 -13.25
C ALA A 313 18.34 -2.74 -12.10
N VAL A 314 19.21 -3.76 -12.20
CA VAL A 314 19.41 -4.75 -11.13
C VAL A 314 19.89 -4.08 -9.85
N GLN A 315 20.85 -3.16 -9.93
CA GLN A 315 21.35 -2.44 -8.76
C GLN A 315 20.24 -1.62 -8.08
N GLU A 316 19.51 -0.79 -8.83
CA GLU A 316 18.45 0.06 -8.27
C GLU A 316 17.33 -0.76 -7.63
N CYS A 317 16.86 -1.82 -8.30
CA CYS A 317 15.89 -2.74 -7.73
C CYS A 317 16.44 -3.44 -6.46
N SER A 318 17.74 -3.75 -6.40
CA SER A 318 18.35 -4.36 -5.22
C SER A 318 18.43 -3.40 -4.05
N GLU A 319 18.77 -2.13 -4.26
CA GLU A 319 18.76 -1.12 -3.20
C GLU A 319 17.35 -0.87 -2.64
N VAL A 320 16.31 -0.97 -3.47
CA VAL A 320 14.91 -0.93 -2.99
C VAL A 320 14.60 -2.13 -2.12
N LEU A 321 15.06 -3.33 -2.49
CA LEU A 321 14.82 -4.56 -1.73
C LEU A 321 15.69 -4.70 -0.48
N GLU A 322 16.79 -3.95 -0.38
CA GLU A 322 17.52 -3.77 0.88
C GLU A 322 16.74 -2.90 1.87
N PHE A 323 15.95 -1.96 1.37
CA PHE A 323 15.10 -1.08 2.18
C PHE A 323 13.77 -1.75 2.57
N ASP A 324 13.07 -2.37 1.62
CA ASP A 324 11.86 -3.15 1.84
C ASP A 324 11.93 -4.45 1.04
N ASP A 325 12.34 -5.52 1.72
CA ASP A 325 12.50 -6.83 1.11
C ASP A 325 11.17 -7.58 0.87
N SER A 326 10.06 -6.97 1.31
CA SER A 326 8.68 -7.39 1.09
C SER A 326 7.99 -6.69 -0.10
N ASP A 327 8.70 -5.84 -0.82
CA ASP A 327 8.20 -5.13 -2.00
C ASP A 327 8.03 -6.08 -3.21
N VAL A 328 6.83 -6.69 -3.29
CA VAL A 328 6.46 -7.69 -4.31
C VAL A 328 6.63 -7.15 -5.74
N ASP A 329 6.22 -5.90 -5.99
CA ASP A 329 6.32 -5.27 -7.31
C ASP A 329 7.79 -5.12 -7.74
N THR A 330 8.67 -4.78 -6.80
CA THR A 330 10.11 -4.65 -7.07
C THR A 330 10.78 -6.01 -7.27
N LEU A 331 10.40 -7.04 -6.49
CA LEU A 331 10.86 -8.42 -6.71
C LEU A 331 10.52 -8.89 -8.13
N ILE A 332 9.29 -8.66 -8.58
CA ILE A 332 8.85 -8.99 -9.93
C ILE A 332 9.66 -8.22 -10.98
N GLN A 333 9.86 -6.91 -10.80
CA GLN A 333 10.66 -6.10 -11.73
C GLN A 333 12.11 -6.56 -11.82
N ARG A 334 12.74 -6.93 -10.70
CA ARG A 334 14.11 -7.45 -10.69
C ARG A 334 14.18 -8.83 -11.34
N ALA A 335 13.19 -9.70 -11.09
CA ALA A 335 13.07 -10.98 -11.79
C ALA A 335 12.94 -10.81 -13.31
N GLU A 336 12.11 -9.88 -13.78
CA GLU A 336 12.01 -9.53 -15.21
C GLU A 336 13.34 -9.01 -15.78
N THR A 337 14.10 -8.28 -14.98
CA THR A 337 15.44 -7.80 -15.36
C THR A 337 16.41 -8.95 -15.50
N TYR A 338 16.44 -9.90 -14.55
CA TYR A 338 17.23 -11.13 -14.67
C TYR A 338 16.81 -12.01 -15.83
N MET A 339 15.50 -12.09 -16.13
CA MET A 339 15.00 -12.78 -17.32
C MET A 339 15.54 -12.18 -18.62
N ALA A 340 15.67 -10.85 -18.69
CA ALA A 340 16.25 -10.15 -19.84
C ALA A 340 17.76 -10.37 -19.97
N ASP A 341 18.46 -10.59 -18.85
CA ASP A 341 19.90 -10.90 -18.79
C ASP A 341 20.22 -12.40 -18.91
N GLU A 342 19.20 -13.25 -19.08
CA GLU A 342 19.31 -14.71 -19.13
C GLU A 342 19.82 -15.36 -17.81
N GLU A 343 19.71 -14.64 -16.69
CA GLU A 343 20.05 -15.09 -15.33
C GLU A 343 18.84 -15.77 -14.67
N TYR A 344 18.39 -16.89 -15.26
CA TYR A 344 17.11 -17.52 -14.91
C TYR A 344 17.01 -18.02 -13.45
N ASP A 345 18.13 -18.42 -12.86
CA ASP A 345 18.16 -18.87 -11.46
C ASP A 345 17.81 -17.74 -10.49
N LEU A 346 18.38 -16.55 -10.72
CA LEU A 346 18.09 -15.35 -9.94
C LEU A 346 16.64 -14.89 -10.16
N ALA A 347 16.14 -14.97 -11.40
CA ALA A 347 14.74 -14.66 -11.69
C ALA A 347 13.77 -15.59 -10.96
N ILE A 348 14.03 -16.90 -10.93
CA ILE A 348 13.18 -17.87 -10.22
C ILE A 348 13.17 -17.56 -8.72
N ALA A 349 14.33 -17.26 -8.12
CA ALA A 349 14.44 -16.94 -6.70
C ALA A 349 13.62 -15.68 -6.32
N ASP A 350 13.70 -14.62 -7.13
CA ASP A 350 12.91 -13.40 -6.89
C ASP A 350 11.41 -13.63 -7.05
N TYR A 351 10.97 -14.40 -8.05
CA TYR A 351 9.55 -14.78 -8.15
C TYR A 351 9.09 -15.68 -7.01
N GLU A 352 9.94 -16.57 -6.50
CA GLU A 352 9.64 -17.38 -5.31
C GLU A 352 9.44 -16.51 -4.08
N LYS A 353 10.37 -15.58 -3.82
CA LYS A 353 10.24 -14.63 -2.72
C LYS A 353 9.00 -13.74 -2.87
N ALA A 354 8.66 -13.33 -4.09
CA ALA A 354 7.43 -12.57 -4.35
C ALA A 354 6.16 -13.37 -4.00
N ILE A 355 6.14 -14.68 -4.28
CA ILE A 355 5.02 -15.58 -3.93
C ILE A 355 4.95 -15.85 -2.42
N GLU A 356 6.07 -15.87 -1.72
CA GLU A 356 6.11 -15.99 -0.25
C GLU A 356 5.42 -14.79 0.42
N TRP A 357 5.68 -13.58 -0.09
CA TRP A 357 5.05 -12.36 0.41
C TRP A 357 3.60 -12.20 -0.07
N ASP A 358 3.30 -12.59 -1.31
CA ASP A 358 1.94 -12.58 -1.87
C ASP A 358 1.64 -13.88 -2.65
N SER A 359 1.05 -14.84 -1.94
CA SER A 359 0.63 -16.12 -2.51
C SER A 359 -0.47 -15.99 -3.59
N SER A 360 -1.14 -14.84 -3.67
CA SER A 360 -2.20 -14.56 -4.65
C SER A 360 -1.67 -13.95 -5.94
N SER A 361 -0.38 -13.58 -6.00
CA SER A 361 0.25 -12.96 -7.16
C SER A 361 0.33 -13.91 -8.37
N GLU A 362 -0.59 -13.77 -9.31
CA GLU A 362 -0.60 -14.53 -10.56
C GLU A 362 0.54 -14.12 -11.50
N THR A 363 0.99 -12.87 -11.42
CA THR A 363 2.16 -12.37 -12.18
C THR A 363 3.44 -13.08 -11.73
N ALA A 364 3.67 -13.20 -10.42
CA ALA A 364 4.85 -13.91 -9.90
C ALA A 364 4.81 -15.42 -10.21
N LYS A 365 3.64 -16.07 -10.07
CA LYS A 365 3.48 -17.51 -10.42
C LYS A 365 3.75 -17.78 -11.90
N SER A 366 3.14 -16.98 -12.78
CA SER A 366 3.32 -17.15 -14.23
C SER A 366 4.74 -16.80 -14.68
N GLY A 367 5.35 -15.76 -14.11
CA GLY A 367 6.74 -15.38 -14.30
C GLY A 367 7.71 -16.50 -13.89
N LYS A 368 7.51 -17.11 -12.73
CA LYS A 368 8.29 -18.28 -12.26
C LYS A 368 8.24 -19.44 -13.25
N GLU A 369 7.05 -19.80 -13.73
CA GLU A 369 6.91 -20.89 -14.71
C GLU A 369 7.48 -20.54 -16.08
N GLN A 370 7.48 -19.26 -16.46
CA GLN A 370 8.21 -18.80 -17.65
C GLN A 370 9.72 -18.90 -17.46
N ALA A 371 10.25 -18.50 -16.30
CA ALA A 371 11.67 -18.57 -15.97
C ALA A 371 12.19 -20.02 -15.93
N LYS A 372 11.44 -20.94 -15.32
CA LYS A 372 11.75 -22.38 -15.34
C LYS A 372 11.80 -22.95 -16.76
N ARG A 373 10.79 -22.63 -17.58
CA ARG A 373 10.77 -23.08 -18.99
C ARG A 373 11.94 -22.50 -19.77
N ALA A 374 12.27 -21.22 -19.57
CA ALA A 374 13.41 -20.58 -20.21
C ALA A 374 14.72 -21.25 -19.77
N LYS A 375 14.88 -21.55 -18.48
CA LYS A 375 16.02 -22.31 -17.93
C LYS A 375 16.13 -23.71 -18.53
N GLU A 376 15.03 -24.45 -18.69
CA GLU A 376 15.05 -25.79 -19.31
C GLU A 376 15.39 -25.76 -20.80
N LEU A 377 15.13 -24.64 -21.47
CA LEU A 377 15.53 -24.42 -22.86
C LEU A 377 17.01 -24.03 -22.95
N VAL A 378 17.58 -23.47 -21.89
CA VAL A 378 19.01 -23.15 -21.78
C VAL A 378 19.76 -24.46 -21.60
N GLY A 379 20.52 -24.84 -22.63
CA GLY A 379 21.17 -26.15 -22.74
C GLY A 379 20.50 -27.07 -23.77
N LYS A 380 19.21 -26.90 -24.07
CA LYS A 380 18.57 -27.58 -25.22
C LYS A 380 18.72 -26.73 -26.47
N ARG A 381 19.88 -26.83 -27.12
CA ARG A 381 20.17 -26.10 -28.35
C ARG A 381 19.26 -26.57 -29.49
N ASP A 382 18.30 -25.76 -29.91
CA ASP A 382 17.60 -26.00 -31.17
C ASP A 382 18.49 -25.53 -32.33
N TYR A 383 19.35 -26.43 -32.81
CA TYR A 383 20.29 -26.16 -33.88
C TYR A 383 19.61 -25.66 -35.18
N TYR A 384 18.39 -26.11 -35.47
CA TYR A 384 17.64 -25.64 -36.63
C TYR A 384 17.17 -24.19 -36.46
N LYS A 385 16.69 -23.85 -35.25
CA LYS A 385 16.30 -22.48 -34.90
C LYS A 385 17.50 -21.52 -34.87
N ILE A 386 18.66 -21.98 -34.39
CA ILE A 386 19.91 -21.19 -34.36
C ILE A 386 20.33 -20.78 -35.78
N LEU A 387 20.31 -21.71 -36.74
CA LEU A 387 20.63 -21.39 -38.14
C LEU A 387 19.44 -20.80 -38.92
N GLY A 388 18.22 -20.85 -38.38
CA GLY A 388 17.02 -20.37 -39.06
C GLY A 388 16.62 -21.22 -40.26
N VAL A 389 16.83 -22.54 -40.18
CA VAL A 389 16.53 -23.51 -41.25
C VAL A 389 15.44 -24.49 -40.82
N LYS A 390 14.72 -25.08 -41.79
CA LYS A 390 13.72 -26.12 -41.50
C LYS A 390 14.38 -27.45 -41.14
N ARG A 391 13.68 -28.32 -40.42
CA ARG A 391 14.17 -29.67 -40.05
C ARG A 391 14.54 -30.56 -41.24
N ASN A 392 13.95 -30.32 -42.41
CA ASN A 392 14.26 -31.04 -43.65
C ASN A 392 15.33 -30.35 -44.53
N ALA A 393 16.02 -29.32 -44.01
CA ALA A 393 17.01 -28.57 -44.77
C ALA A 393 18.17 -29.45 -45.24
N ASN A 394 18.64 -29.25 -46.47
CA ASN A 394 19.77 -29.99 -47.02
C ASN A 394 21.13 -29.39 -46.59
N LYS A 395 22.23 -30.12 -46.78
CA LYS A 395 23.58 -29.68 -46.37
C LYS A 395 24.00 -28.32 -46.98
N ARG A 396 23.53 -27.99 -48.20
CA ARG A 396 23.81 -26.70 -48.86
C ARG A 396 23.08 -25.55 -48.18
N GLU A 397 21.83 -25.75 -47.80
CA GLU A 397 21.02 -24.76 -47.07
C GLU A 397 21.58 -24.48 -45.67
N ILE A 398 21.99 -25.52 -44.95
CA ILE A 398 22.65 -25.42 -43.64
C ILE A 398 23.96 -24.62 -43.76
N THR A 399 24.79 -24.93 -44.75
CA THR A 399 26.06 -24.21 -44.97
C THR A 399 25.84 -22.74 -45.34
N LYS A 400 24.83 -22.45 -46.16
CA LYS A 400 24.46 -21.08 -46.55
C LYS A 400 23.96 -20.28 -45.35
N ALA A 401 23.10 -20.89 -44.53
CA ALA A 401 22.56 -20.29 -43.31
C ALA A 401 23.66 -20.02 -42.28
N TYR A 402 24.58 -20.97 -42.08
CA TYR A 402 25.77 -20.79 -41.25
C TYR A 402 26.60 -19.59 -41.69
N ARG A 403 26.96 -19.48 -42.98
CA ARG A 403 27.78 -18.36 -43.46
C ARG A 403 27.11 -17.01 -43.18
N LYS A 404 25.80 -16.92 -43.40
CA LYS A 404 25.02 -15.71 -43.14
C LYS A 404 25.00 -15.35 -41.64
N MET A 405 24.77 -16.33 -40.77
CA MET A 405 24.71 -16.10 -39.32
C MET A 405 26.10 -15.82 -38.72
N ALA A 406 27.14 -16.55 -39.17
CA ALA A 406 28.52 -16.33 -38.75
C ALA A 406 29.02 -14.95 -39.16
N GLN A 407 28.70 -14.49 -40.38
CA GLN A 407 29.03 -13.13 -40.79
C GLN A 407 28.27 -12.08 -39.97
N LYS A 408 27.01 -12.33 -39.60
CA LYS A 408 26.19 -11.39 -38.82
C LYS A 408 26.69 -11.26 -37.37
N TRP A 409 27.00 -12.38 -36.73
CA TRP A 409 27.33 -12.45 -35.30
C TRP A 409 28.84 -12.57 -35.03
N HIS A 410 29.70 -12.24 -35.99
CA HIS A 410 31.13 -12.19 -35.75
C HIS A 410 31.45 -11.10 -34.71
N PRO A 411 32.22 -11.38 -33.64
CA PRO A 411 32.51 -10.40 -32.58
C PRO A 411 33.12 -9.08 -33.09
N ASP A 412 33.89 -9.12 -34.19
CA ASP A 412 34.47 -7.93 -34.83
C ASP A 412 33.44 -6.93 -35.36
N ASN A 413 32.18 -7.33 -35.54
CA ASN A 413 31.11 -6.43 -35.98
C ASN A 413 30.59 -5.53 -34.84
N PHE A 414 30.98 -5.78 -33.59
CA PHE A 414 30.45 -5.11 -32.40
C PHE A 414 31.56 -4.33 -31.68
N GLN A 415 31.27 -3.10 -31.27
CA GLN A 415 32.25 -2.21 -30.64
C GLN A 415 32.21 -2.25 -29.11
N ASN A 416 31.02 -2.48 -28.53
CA ASN A 416 30.79 -2.55 -27.08
C ASN A 416 31.21 -3.93 -26.52
N GLU A 417 31.89 -3.95 -25.37
CA GLU A 417 32.36 -5.15 -24.69
C GLU A 417 31.23 -6.11 -24.26
N GLN A 418 30.08 -5.59 -23.81
CA GLN A 418 28.91 -6.41 -23.48
C GLN A 418 28.28 -7.02 -24.75
N GLU A 419 28.20 -6.24 -25.83
CA GLU A 419 27.70 -6.73 -27.12
C GLU A 419 28.64 -7.77 -27.74
N LYS A 420 29.96 -7.60 -27.57
CA LYS A 420 30.97 -8.59 -27.97
C LYS A 420 30.79 -9.91 -27.22
N LYS A 421 30.67 -9.88 -25.89
CA LYS A 421 30.41 -11.10 -25.10
C LYS A 421 29.12 -11.80 -25.52
N ARG A 422 28.07 -11.03 -25.83
CA ARG A 422 26.82 -11.58 -26.37
C ARG A 422 26.99 -12.18 -27.76
N ALA A 423 27.71 -11.50 -28.64
CA ALA A 423 28.02 -11.98 -29.98
C ALA A 423 28.88 -13.26 -29.94
N GLU A 424 29.85 -13.34 -29.04
CA GLU A 424 30.67 -14.52 -28.79
C GLU A 424 29.83 -15.73 -28.38
N LYS A 425 28.94 -15.59 -27.38
CA LYS A 425 28.01 -16.66 -26.98
C LYS A 425 27.19 -17.16 -28.19
N LYS A 426 26.63 -16.24 -28.99
CA LYS A 426 25.86 -16.61 -30.19
C LYS A 426 26.71 -17.24 -31.28
N PHE A 427 27.93 -16.78 -31.48
CA PHE A 427 28.85 -17.33 -32.47
C PHE A 427 29.22 -18.77 -32.14
N ILE A 428 29.43 -19.08 -30.86
CA ILE A 428 29.65 -20.45 -30.35
C ILE A 428 28.44 -21.34 -30.69
N ASP A 429 27.23 -20.88 -30.43
CA ASP A 429 26.01 -21.65 -30.75
C ASP A 429 25.80 -21.86 -32.26
N ILE A 430 26.11 -20.85 -33.09
CA ILE A 430 26.04 -20.95 -34.56
C ILE A 430 27.04 -21.99 -35.09
N ALA A 431 28.25 -22.03 -34.51
CA ALA A 431 29.26 -23.03 -34.85
C ALA A 431 28.81 -24.44 -34.44
N ALA A 432 28.30 -24.59 -33.22
CA ALA A 432 27.74 -25.85 -32.72
C ALA A 432 26.58 -26.36 -33.60
N ALA A 433 25.70 -25.45 -34.05
CA ALA A 433 24.59 -25.80 -34.94
C ALA A 433 25.04 -26.28 -36.32
N LYS A 434 26.09 -25.69 -36.88
CA LYS A 434 26.68 -26.20 -38.12
C LYS A 434 27.26 -27.59 -37.91
N GLU A 435 28.01 -27.80 -36.84
CA GLU A 435 28.64 -29.09 -36.54
C GLU A 435 27.61 -30.21 -36.44
N VAL A 436 26.54 -30.01 -35.65
CA VAL A 436 25.51 -31.02 -35.45
C VAL A 436 24.67 -31.26 -36.71
N LEU A 437 24.28 -30.21 -37.43
CA LEU A 437 23.36 -30.37 -38.58
C LEU A 437 24.05 -30.80 -39.88
N SER A 438 25.36 -30.58 -40.00
CA SER A 438 26.12 -31.01 -41.19
C SER A 438 26.60 -32.46 -41.12
N ASP A 439 26.78 -32.99 -39.91
CA ASP A 439 27.07 -34.39 -39.65
C ASP A 439 25.77 -35.21 -39.57
N GLU A 440 25.71 -36.30 -40.33
CA GLU A 440 24.48 -37.07 -40.51
C GLU A 440 24.11 -37.91 -39.28
N GLU A 441 25.11 -38.36 -38.51
CA GLU A 441 24.91 -39.12 -37.28
C GLU A 441 24.51 -38.22 -36.14
N LYS A 442 25.20 -37.08 -35.97
CA LYS A 442 24.86 -36.06 -34.95
C LYS A 442 23.47 -35.48 -35.21
N ARG A 443 23.14 -35.15 -36.47
CA ARG A 443 21.80 -34.65 -36.83
C ARG A 443 20.72 -35.68 -36.51
N ARG A 444 20.95 -36.96 -36.84
CA ARG A 444 19.99 -38.04 -36.54
C ARG A 444 19.82 -38.25 -35.03
N ALA A 445 20.90 -38.21 -34.26
CA ALA A 445 20.83 -38.29 -32.79
C ALA A 445 20.00 -37.12 -32.24
N PHE A 446 20.25 -35.91 -32.72
CA PHE A 446 19.50 -34.72 -32.35
C PHE A 446 18.01 -34.81 -32.72
N ASP A 447 17.71 -35.27 -33.94
CA ASP A 447 16.32 -35.49 -34.40
C ASP A 447 15.59 -36.56 -33.59
N ASN A 448 16.33 -37.53 -33.03
CA ASN A 448 15.83 -38.55 -32.11
C ASN A 448 15.76 -38.09 -30.64
N GLY A 449 15.98 -36.80 -30.37
CA GLY A 449 15.87 -36.21 -29.02
C GLY A 449 17.12 -36.40 -28.14
N GLN A 450 18.25 -36.77 -28.72
CA GLN A 450 19.55 -36.85 -28.03
C GLN A 450 20.46 -35.72 -28.53
N ASP A 451 20.79 -34.75 -27.68
CA ASP A 451 21.72 -33.69 -28.07
C ASP A 451 23.16 -34.25 -28.14
N PRO A 452 23.80 -34.28 -29.32
CA PRO A 452 25.14 -34.85 -29.51
C PRO A 452 26.25 -34.06 -28.83
N LEU A 453 25.98 -32.82 -28.43
CA LEU A 453 26.93 -31.94 -27.76
C LEU A 453 26.58 -31.72 -26.28
N ASP A 454 25.53 -32.36 -25.76
CA ASP A 454 25.14 -32.26 -24.35
C ASP A 454 26.06 -33.13 -23.48
N SER A 455 26.67 -32.48 -22.49
CA SER A 455 27.69 -33.06 -21.61
C SER A 455 27.11 -33.88 -20.46
N GLU A 456 25.79 -33.87 -20.26
CA GLU A 456 25.19 -34.51 -19.07
C GLU A 456 24.91 -36.01 -19.19
N LYS A 457 25.12 -36.64 -20.36
CA LYS A 457 24.88 -38.10 -20.55
C LYS A 457 26.15 -38.94 -20.73
N GLY A 458 27.29 -38.45 -20.25
CA GLY A 458 28.60 -39.11 -20.33
C GLY A 458 29.11 -39.69 -19.00
N HIS A 459 28.25 -40.26 -18.15
CA HIS A 459 28.70 -40.92 -16.91
C HIS A 459 28.25 -42.38 -16.80
N HIS A 460 28.87 -43.25 -17.61
CA HIS A 460 29.28 -44.57 -17.13
C HIS A 460 30.57 -45.02 -17.86
N ALA A 461 31.61 -45.29 -17.06
CA ALA A 461 32.92 -45.85 -17.42
C ALA A 461 33.99 -44.88 -17.97
N HIS A 462 34.65 -44.13 -17.08
CA HIS A 462 36.03 -44.43 -16.66
C HIS A 462 36.55 -43.42 -15.62
N ARG A 463 37.32 -43.97 -14.69
CA ARG A 463 37.95 -43.41 -13.49
C ARG A 463 39.09 -42.42 -13.86
N GLY A 464 39.15 -41.25 -13.21
CA GLY A 464 40.34 -40.37 -13.25
C GLY A 464 39.99 -38.91 -12.98
N GLY A 465 40.64 -38.29 -12.00
CA GLY A 465 40.23 -36.99 -11.45
C GLY A 465 40.74 -35.75 -12.20
N GLY A 466 40.18 -34.61 -11.79
CA GLY A 466 40.81 -33.30 -11.90
C GLY A 466 40.33 -32.40 -13.03
N GLY A 467 39.84 -31.21 -12.64
CA GLY A 467 40.01 -29.98 -13.43
C GLY A 467 39.00 -29.74 -14.54
N PHE A 468 38.33 -28.60 -14.43
CA PHE A 468 37.50 -27.95 -15.43
C PHE A 468 38.27 -27.80 -16.75
N ASN A 469 38.14 -28.75 -17.69
CA ASN A 469 38.76 -28.66 -19.02
C ASN A 469 38.06 -29.56 -20.06
N GLY A 470 36.77 -29.31 -20.29
CA GLY A 470 35.95 -29.99 -21.30
C GLY A 470 35.93 -29.27 -22.64
N PHE A 471 37.08 -28.96 -23.24
CA PHE A 471 37.17 -28.49 -24.62
C PHE A 471 38.45 -29.02 -25.30
N HIS A 472 38.55 -30.35 -25.43
CA HIS A 472 39.56 -30.98 -26.29
C HIS A 472 38.92 -31.28 -27.65
N GLY A 473 38.99 -30.34 -28.60
CA GLY A 473 38.72 -30.67 -30.00
C GLY A 473 38.44 -29.51 -30.96
N PHE A 474 38.03 -28.34 -30.49
CA PHE A 474 37.76 -27.20 -31.38
C PHE A 474 38.29 -25.96 -30.70
N ASN A 475 39.11 -25.16 -31.36
CA ASN A 475 39.43 -23.82 -30.89
C ASN A 475 39.26 -22.90 -32.09
N PRO A 476 38.08 -22.27 -32.26
CA PRO A 476 37.81 -21.46 -33.45
C PRO A 476 38.71 -20.21 -33.53
N PHE A 477 39.48 -19.93 -32.47
CA PHE A 477 40.44 -18.83 -32.37
C PHE A 477 41.88 -19.31 -32.10
N GLY A 478 42.15 -20.62 -32.17
CA GLY A 478 43.46 -21.21 -31.89
C GLY A 478 44.41 -21.19 -33.10
N ARG A 479 45.54 -20.49 -32.98
CA ARG A 479 46.64 -20.53 -33.95
C ARG A 479 47.28 -21.92 -34.00
N GLY A 480 46.89 -22.74 -34.98
CA GLY A 480 47.47 -24.08 -35.20
C GLY A 480 47.24 -24.59 -36.64
N SER A 481 48.14 -24.24 -37.54
CA SER A 481 48.49 -24.89 -38.82
C SER A 481 47.39 -25.42 -39.77
N GLN A 482 46.31 -24.68 -40.01
CA GLN A 482 45.59 -24.72 -41.28
C GLN A 482 45.14 -23.30 -41.65
N GLU A 483 45.86 -22.65 -42.56
CA GLU A 483 45.44 -21.38 -43.15
C GLU A 483 44.15 -21.58 -43.95
N PHE A 484 43.03 -21.09 -43.42
CA PHE A 484 41.80 -20.95 -44.21
C PHE A 484 41.90 -19.69 -45.07
N PHE A 485 42.37 -19.85 -46.31
CA PHE A 485 42.19 -18.83 -47.33
C PHE A 485 40.74 -18.82 -47.81
N PHE A 486 40.04 -17.70 -47.64
CA PHE A 486 38.79 -17.40 -48.32
C PHE A 486 39.09 -16.50 -49.51
N HIS A 487 38.92 -17.01 -50.74
CA HIS A 487 38.74 -16.15 -51.91
C HIS A 487 37.28 -15.70 -51.95
N PHE A 488 37.08 -14.38 -51.97
CA PHE A 488 35.79 -13.72 -52.07
C PHE A 488 35.28 -13.66 -53.51
#